data_AF-A0A7K4J233-F1
#
_entry.id   AF-A0A7K4J233-F1
#
_cell.length_a   1.000
_cell.length_b   1.000
_cell.length_c   1.000
_cell.angle_alpha   90.00
_cell.angle_beta   90.00
_cell.angle_gamma   90.00
#
_symmetry.space_group_name_H-M   'P 1'
#
loop_
_entity.id
_entity.type
_entity.pdbx_description
1 polymer ?
#
loop_
_entity_poly.entity_id
_entity_poly.type
_entity_poly.pdbx_seq_one_letter_code
_entity_poly.pdbx_strand_id
1 'polypeptide(L)'
;LEEVMPKPVQDTGSILKQGYLEKRSREHSFFGSEWQKRWCVLTTRTFCYYANEKNKQPKGTFSIENYSAQLAFHLRKDSRKRCCFELICPGKRTYEFTAPSPAEAEDWVNQIQFLLKDLSSFTIPYDEEDEEELYNDVDSSGSVNTASCNTTLSKDEPKVKMEEEDIYEVLPGKQPNKQ
;
A
#
# COMPACT_ATOMS: atom_id res chain seq x y z
N LEU A 1 10.38 -35.53 38.36
CA LEU A 1 9.80 -34.25 37.92
C LEU A 1 10.42 -33.95 36.57
N GLU A 2 9.81 -34.44 35.51
CA GLU A 2 10.26 -34.19 34.14
C GLU A 2 9.71 -32.81 33.76
N GLU A 3 10.60 -31.83 33.68
CA GLU A 3 10.25 -30.43 33.45
C GLU A 3 9.76 -30.28 32.01
N VAL A 4 8.43 -30.24 31.85
CA VAL A 4 7.79 -30.02 30.55
C VAL A 4 8.02 -28.55 30.18
N MET A 5 9.12 -28.28 29.48
CA MET A 5 9.30 -26.98 28.82
C MET A 5 8.10 -26.74 27.90
N PRO A 6 7.41 -25.59 28.02
CA PRO A 6 6.34 -25.26 27.10
C PRO A 6 6.96 -25.12 25.71
N LYS A 7 6.64 -26.06 24.81
CA LYS A 7 6.94 -25.92 23.39
C LYS A 7 6.22 -24.64 22.95
N PRO A 8 6.93 -23.65 22.36
CA PRO A 8 6.25 -22.49 21.81
C PRO A 8 5.25 -23.02 20.79
N VAL A 9 3.97 -22.76 21.04
CA VAL A 9 2.87 -23.04 20.12
C VAL A 9 3.22 -22.25 18.88
N GLN A 10 3.74 -22.93 17.86
CA GLN A 10 3.92 -22.30 16.57
C GLN A 10 2.51 -22.09 16.05
N ASP A 11 2.05 -20.85 16.13
CA ASP A 11 0.87 -20.40 15.43
C ASP A 11 1.21 -20.44 13.93
N THR A 12 1.26 -21.65 13.37
CA THR A 12 1.38 -21.88 11.94
C THR A 12 0.00 -21.61 11.37
N GLY A 13 -0.43 -20.35 11.39
CA GLY A 13 -1.51 -19.90 10.52
C GLY A 13 -1.20 -20.33 9.09
N SER A 14 -2.24 -20.44 8.24
CA SER A 14 -2.15 -20.94 6.87
C SER A 14 -0.86 -20.47 6.17
N ILE A 15 0.07 -21.40 5.97
CA ILE A 15 1.35 -21.12 5.33
C ILE A 15 1.08 -20.86 3.86
N LEU A 16 1.45 -19.67 3.39
CA LEU A 16 1.23 -19.25 2.01
C LEU A 16 2.39 -19.68 1.12
N LYS A 17 3.62 -19.50 1.61
CA LYS A 17 4.84 -19.92 0.90
C LYS A 17 5.95 -20.22 1.89
N GLN A 18 6.76 -21.22 1.57
CA GLN A 18 7.95 -21.57 2.34
C GLN A 18 9.07 -22.03 1.42
N GLY A 19 10.31 -21.77 1.81
CA GLY A 19 11.46 -22.11 0.98
C GLY A 19 12.79 -21.56 1.50
N TYR A 20 13.88 -22.06 0.94
CA TYR A 20 15.21 -21.53 1.23
C TYR A 20 15.45 -20.22 0.48
N LEU A 21 15.85 -19.19 1.22
CA LEU A 21 16.30 -17.90 0.70
C LEU A 21 17.65 -17.54 1.30
N GLU A 22 18.46 -16.78 0.58
CA GLU A 22 19.64 -16.14 1.13
C GLU A 22 19.23 -14.76 1.63
N LYS A 23 19.31 -14.53 2.94
CA LYS A 23 18.97 -13.25 3.56
C LYS A 23 20.25 -12.42 3.78
N ARG A 24 20.23 -11.13 3.44
CA ARG A 24 21.34 -10.22 3.74
C ARG A 24 21.48 -9.99 5.26
N SER A 25 22.71 -10.05 5.75
CA SER A 25 23.06 -9.73 7.12
C SER A 25 22.77 -8.26 7.43
N ARG A 26 22.40 -7.95 8.68
CA ARG A 26 22.20 -6.56 9.10
C ARG A 26 23.52 -5.83 9.30
N GLU A 27 24.50 -6.55 9.81
CA GLU A 27 25.84 -6.05 10.07
C GLU A 27 26.71 -6.42 8.87
N HIS A 28 27.55 -5.48 8.43
CA HIS A 28 28.69 -5.79 7.56
C HIS A 28 29.45 -6.90 8.27
N SER A 29 29.28 -8.13 7.82
CA SER A 29 29.84 -9.29 8.49
C SER A 29 31.36 -9.20 8.36
N PHE A 30 32.02 -8.67 9.40
CA PHE A 30 33.48 -8.61 9.48
C PHE A 30 34.11 -10.01 9.42
N PHE A 31 33.33 -11.05 9.76
CA PHE A 31 33.79 -12.44 9.82
C PHE A 31 32.87 -13.44 9.08
N GLY A 32 32.02 -12.99 8.15
CA GLY A 32 31.03 -13.88 7.53
C GLY A 32 30.51 -13.43 6.18
N SER A 33 29.81 -14.36 5.51
CA SER A 33 29.12 -14.04 4.26
C SER A 33 28.00 -13.03 4.50
N GLU A 34 27.97 -11.99 3.68
CA GLU A 34 26.90 -10.98 3.65
C GLU A 34 25.52 -11.64 3.45
N TRP A 35 25.47 -12.73 2.68
CA TRP A 35 24.26 -13.49 2.40
C TRP A 35 24.24 -14.79 3.17
N GLN A 36 23.17 -15.02 3.94
CA GLN A 36 23.03 -16.20 4.79
C GLN A 36 21.81 -17.02 4.36
N LYS A 37 22.02 -18.31 4.04
CA LYS A 37 20.91 -19.23 3.75
C LYS A 37 20.01 -19.40 4.97
N ARG A 38 18.71 -19.21 4.79
CA ARG A 38 17.66 -19.32 5.80
C ARG A 38 16.46 -20.05 5.21
N TRP A 39 15.79 -20.84 6.03
CA TRP A 39 14.47 -21.37 5.68
C TRP A 39 13.44 -20.31 6.04
N CYS A 40 12.75 -19.77 5.04
CA CYS A 40 11.77 -18.70 5.22
C CYS A 40 10.37 -19.28 5.10
N VAL A 41 9.46 -18.80 5.94
CA VAL A 41 8.05 -19.19 5.97
C VAL A 41 7.22 -17.92 6.02
N LEU A 42 6.36 -17.74 5.03
CA LEU A 42 5.36 -16.69 4.95
C LEU A 42 4.00 -17.27 5.34
N THR A 43 3.39 -16.64 6.34
CA THR A 43 2.00 -16.86 6.76
C THR A 43 1.16 -15.66 6.38
N THR A 44 -0.15 -15.72 6.63
CA THR A 44 -1.08 -14.61 6.35
C THR A 44 -0.75 -13.30 7.06
N ARG A 45 -0.05 -13.34 8.20
CA ARG A 45 0.29 -12.12 8.97
C ARG A 45 1.79 -11.91 9.20
N THR A 46 2.57 -12.98 9.17
CA THR A 46 3.97 -12.94 9.59
C THR A 46 4.91 -13.60 8.60
N PHE A 47 6.13 -13.06 8.55
CA PHE A 47 7.26 -13.66 7.86
C PHE A 47 8.29 -14.12 8.89
N CYS A 48 8.57 -15.42 8.89
CA CYS A 48 9.49 -16.09 9.80
C CYS A 48 10.69 -16.61 9.03
N TYR A 49 11.88 -16.58 9.64
CA TYR A 49 13.06 -17.23 9.07
C TYR A 49 13.83 -18.03 10.11
N TYR A 50 14.28 -19.21 9.71
CA TYR A 50 14.96 -20.21 10.53
C TYR A 50 16.36 -20.45 9.99
N ALA A 51 17.26 -20.98 10.83
CA ALA A 51 18.60 -21.37 10.37
C ALA A 51 18.52 -22.49 9.31
N ASN A 52 17.61 -23.44 9.52
CA ASN A 52 17.22 -24.48 8.57
C ASN A 52 15.76 -24.90 8.84
N GLU A 53 15.20 -25.75 7.98
CA GLU A 53 13.81 -26.24 8.08
C GLU A 53 13.54 -27.07 9.36
N LYS A 54 14.56 -27.73 9.93
CA LYS A 54 14.42 -28.59 11.11
C LYS A 54 14.45 -27.80 12.43
N ASN A 55 14.84 -26.52 12.40
CA ASN A 55 14.92 -25.69 13.58
C ASN A 55 13.51 -25.33 14.09
N LYS A 56 13.22 -25.66 15.35
CA LYS A 56 11.96 -25.31 16.00
C LYS A 56 11.84 -23.84 16.42
N GLN A 57 12.96 -23.12 16.52
CA GLN A 57 12.98 -21.71 16.89
C GLN A 57 13.35 -20.84 15.70
N PRO A 58 12.53 -19.84 15.34
CA PRO A 58 12.88 -18.88 14.31
C PRO A 58 14.06 -18.03 14.78
N LYS A 59 14.95 -17.70 13.84
CA LYS A 59 16.01 -16.70 14.06
C LYS A 59 15.45 -15.28 14.11
N GLY A 60 14.30 -15.08 13.48
CA GLY A 60 13.52 -13.87 13.61
C GLY A 60 12.17 -14.00 12.93
N THR A 61 11.24 -13.17 13.38
CA THR A 61 9.87 -13.07 12.89
C THR A 61 9.50 -11.59 12.83
N PHE A 62 8.78 -11.19 11.80
CA PHE A 62 8.21 -9.84 11.69
C PHE A 62 6.82 -9.91 11.08
N SER A 63 5.95 -8.97 11.47
CA SER A 63 4.65 -8.80 10.82
C SER A 63 4.86 -8.26 9.41
N ILE A 64 4.19 -8.87 8.44
CA ILE A 64 4.23 -8.40 7.05
C ILE A 64 3.34 -7.16 6.86
N GLU A 65 2.47 -6.86 7.82
CA GLU A 65 1.60 -5.69 7.78
C GLU A 65 2.42 -4.40 7.60
N ASN A 66 2.03 -3.61 6.59
CA ASN A 66 2.66 -2.35 6.18
C ASN A 66 4.05 -2.49 5.51
N TYR A 67 4.50 -3.71 5.23
CA TYR A 67 5.61 -3.90 4.30
C TYR A 67 5.15 -3.77 2.85
N SER A 68 6.09 -3.49 1.96
CA SER A 68 5.96 -3.62 0.52
C SER A 68 7.07 -4.54 0.01
N ALA A 69 6.75 -5.38 -0.98
CA ALA A 69 7.72 -6.27 -1.62
C ALA A 69 8.04 -5.78 -3.02
N GLN A 70 9.32 -5.78 -3.40
CA GLN A 70 9.75 -5.44 -4.75
C GLN A 70 11.02 -6.19 -5.16
N LEU A 71 11.21 -6.38 -6.46
CA LEU A 71 12.47 -6.89 -7.00
C LEU A 71 13.57 -5.83 -6.84
N ALA A 72 14.75 -6.27 -6.45
CA ALA A 72 15.85 -5.39 -6.07
C ALA A 72 17.14 -5.78 -6.80
N PHE A 73 17.23 -5.40 -8.07
CA PHE A 73 18.36 -5.74 -8.95
C PHE A 73 19.69 -5.08 -8.56
N HIS A 74 19.65 -4.09 -7.67
CA HIS A 74 20.82 -3.36 -7.21
C HIS A 74 21.56 -4.06 -6.05
N LEU A 75 20.97 -5.09 -5.45
CA LEU A 75 21.52 -5.79 -4.27
C LEU A 75 22.75 -6.65 -4.60
N ARG A 76 22.91 -7.07 -5.86
CA ARG A 76 24.06 -7.87 -6.32
C ARG A 76 24.54 -7.37 -7.68
N LYS A 77 25.83 -7.55 -7.94
CA LYS A 77 26.47 -7.22 -9.24
C LYS A 77 26.64 -8.44 -10.15
N ASP A 78 26.33 -9.64 -9.67
CA ASP A 78 26.49 -10.91 -10.40
C ASP A 78 25.22 -11.30 -11.18
N SER A 79 25.25 -12.48 -11.80
CA SER A 79 24.11 -13.04 -12.55
C SER A 79 22.86 -13.26 -11.69
N ARG A 80 23.00 -13.33 -10.36
CA ARG A 80 21.89 -13.55 -9.41
C ARG A 80 21.18 -12.27 -9.01
N LYS A 81 21.57 -11.11 -9.57
CA LYS A 81 20.87 -9.83 -9.35
C LYS A 81 19.37 -9.90 -9.67
N ARG A 82 18.97 -10.72 -10.65
CA ARG A 82 17.54 -10.92 -11.00
C ARG A 82 16.79 -11.83 -10.03
N CYS A 83 17.50 -12.54 -9.16
CA CYS A 83 16.91 -13.37 -8.10
C CYS A 83 16.73 -12.59 -6.79
N CYS A 84 17.01 -11.29 -6.78
CA CYS A 84 17.02 -10.48 -5.56
C CYS A 84 15.70 -9.71 -5.39
N PHE A 85 15.20 -9.66 -4.16
CA PHE A 85 14.03 -8.89 -3.78
C PHE A 85 14.19 -8.35 -2.37
N GLU A 86 13.38 -7.35 -2.02
CA GLU A 86 13.41 -6.72 -0.71
C GLU A 86 12.00 -6.44 -0.18
N LEU A 87 11.91 -6.43 1.15
CA LEU A 87 10.73 -6.03 1.91
C LEU A 87 11.04 -4.73 2.63
N ILE A 88 10.36 -3.66 2.23
CA ILE A 88 10.55 -2.32 2.76
C ILE A 88 9.32 -1.95 3.58
N CYS A 89 9.51 -1.29 4.73
CA CYS A 89 8.41 -0.67 5.46
C CYS A 89 8.90 0.69 5.95
N PRO A 90 8.17 1.79 5.69
CA PRO A 90 8.51 3.10 6.23
C PRO A 90 8.71 3.04 7.75
N GLY A 91 9.80 3.63 8.25
CA GLY A 91 10.14 3.64 9.68
C GLY A 91 10.57 2.30 10.27
N LYS A 92 10.60 1.21 9.49
CA LYS A 92 11.11 -0.10 9.93
C LYS A 92 12.32 -0.53 9.09
N ARG A 93 12.89 -1.67 9.49
CA ARG A 93 14.03 -2.28 8.79
C ARG A 93 13.61 -2.85 7.45
N THR A 94 14.42 -2.61 6.41
CA THR A 94 14.38 -3.35 5.15
C THR A 94 14.98 -4.76 5.29
N TYR A 95 14.31 -5.74 4.70
CA TYR A 95 14.79 -7.11 4.61
C TYR A 95 15.10 -7.48 3.16
N GLU A 96 16.35 -7.83 2.89
CA GLU A 96 16.82 -8.15 1.55
C GLU A 96 17.08 -9.65 1.41
N PHE A 97 16.62 -10.22 0.30
CA PHE A 97 16.66 -11.65 0.03
C PHE A 97 17.14 -11.94 -1.40
N THR A 98 17.82 -13.07 -1.57
CA THR A 98 18.09 -13.70 -2.87
C THR A 98 17.44 -15.08 -2.93
N ALA A 99 16.61 -15.29 -3.94
CA ALA A 99 15.96 -16.56 -4.26
C ALA A 99 16.92 -17.49 -5.05
N PRO A 100 16.59 -18.79 -5.18
CA PRO A 100 17.38 -19.72 -6.00
C PRO A 100 17.28 -19.42 -7.50
N SER A 101 16.18 -18.81 -7.97
CA SER A 101 15.97 -18.44 -9.37
C SER A 101 15.22 -17.10 -9.49
N PRO A 102 15.24 -16.44 -10.66
CA PRO A 102 14.46 -15.23 -10.90
C PRO A 102 12.95 -15.47 -10.78
N ALA A 103 12.47 -16.61 -11.30
CA ALA A 103 11.06 -16.99 -11.21
C ALA A 103 10.61 -17.15 -9.75
N GLU A 104 11.44 -17.75 -8.89
CA GLU A 104 11.14 -17.83 -7.46
C GLU A 104 11.12 -16.45 -6.80
N ALA A 105 12.03 -15.55 -7.17
CA ALA A 105 12.02 -14.18 -6.63
C ALA A 105 10.73 -13.44 -6.98
N GLU A 106 10.28 -13.55 -8.23
CA GLU A 106 9.01 -13.00 -8.70
C GLU A 106 7.83 -13.61 -7.95
N ASP A 107 7.80 -14.92 -7.78
CA ASP A 107 6.74 -15.61 -7.05
C ASP A 107 6.66 -15.18 -5.58
N TRP A 108 7.81 -15.06 -4.90
CA TRP A 108 7.87 -14.50 -3.54
C TRP A 108 7.30 -13.08 -3.47
N VAL A 109 7.68 -12.20 -4.41
CA VAL A 109 7.18 -10.82 -4.45
C VAL A 109 5.68 -10.79 -4.71
N ASN A 110 5.20 -11.55 -5.71
CA ASN A 110 3.79 -11.61 -6.08
C ASN A 110 2.92 -12.12 -4.92
N GLN A 111 3.34 -13.20 -4.26
CA GLN A 111 2.61 -13.77 -3.14
C GLN A 111 2.49 -12.79 -1.96
N ILE A 112 3.57 -12.06 -1.67
CA ILE A 112 3.58 -11.06 -0.59
C ILE A 112 2.74 -9.85 -0.98
N GLN A 113 2.86 -9.34 -2.21
CA GLN A 113 2.04 -8.23 -2.68
C GLN A 113 0.56 -8.56 -2.70
N PHE A 114 0.20 -9.78 -3.14
CA PHE A 114 -1.17 -10.26 -3.12
C PHE A 114 -1.72 -10.26 -1.69
N LEU A 115 -0.95 -10.81 -0.75
CA LEU A 115 -1.31 -10.82 0.65
C LEU A 115 -1.52 -9.41 1.21
N LEU A 116 -0.60 -8.49 0.93
CA LEU A 116 -0.69 -7.10 1.41
C LEU A 116 -1.94 -6.37 0.89
N LYS A 117 -2.30 -6.61 -0.38
CA LYS A 117 -3.53 -6.07 -0.97
C LYS A 117 -4.77 -6.63 -0.28
N ASP A 118 -4.79 -7.93 -0.03
CA ASP A 118 -5.89 -8.61 0.68
C ASP A 118 -6.07 -8.05 2.10
N LEU A 119 -4.97 -7.86 2.85
CA LEU A 119 -5.03 -7.23 4.18
C LEU A 119 -5.50 -5.77 4.13
N SER A 120 -5.17 -5.02 3.07
CA SER A 120 -5.66 -3.64 2.90
C SER A 120 -7.12 -3.57 2.44
N SER A 121 -7.62 -4.61 1.77
CA SER A 121 -8.98 -4.63 1.20
C SER A 121 -10.07 -4.94 2.22
N PHE A 122 -9.71 -5.37 3.44
CA PHE A 122 -10.68 -5.73 4.48
C PHE A 122 -11.36 -4.52 5.15
N THR A 123 -11.05 -3.30 4.74
CA THR A 123 -11.76 -2.09 5.18
C THR A 123 -12.96 -1.84 4.25
N ILE A 124 -14.17 -2.06 4.75
CA ILE A 124 -15.41 -1.68 4.07
C ILE A 124 -15.46 -0.15 4.03
N PRO A 125 -15.44 0.52 2.86
CA PRO A 125 -15.77 1.93 2.79
C PRO A 125 -17.24 2.08 3.23
N TYR A 126 -17.46 2.94 4.22
CA TYR A 126 -18.81 3.30 4.65
C TYR A 126 -19.35 4.30 3.62
N ASP A 127 -20.28 3.88 2.78
CA ASP A 127 -20.98 4.78 1.87
C ASP A 127 -21.98 5.61 2.70
N GLU A 128 -21.67 6.89 2.95
CA GLU A 128 -22.57 7.87 3.58
C GLU A 128 -23.50 8.55 2.55
N GLU A 129 -24.10 7.79 1.64
CA GLU A 129 -25.08 8.31 0.68
C GLU A 129 -26.36 7.48 0.74
N ASP A 130 -27.20 7.74 1.74
CA ASP A 130 -28.65 7.53 1.70
C ASP A 130 -29.27 8.21 2.94
N GLU A 131 -29.18 9.54 3.00
CA GLU A 131 -30.07 10.32 3.86
C GLU A 131 -31.40 10.46 3.10
N GLU A 132 -32.30 9.50 3.34
CA GLU A 132 -33.66 9.50 2.79
C GLU A 132 -34.36 10.83 3.14
N GLU A 133 -34.52 11.69 2.14
CA GLU A 133 -35.35 12.90 2.22
C GLU A 133 -36.77 12.51 2.66
N LEU A 134 -37.05 12.82 3.92
CA LEU A 134 -38.28 12.59 4.66
C LEU A 134 -39.51 13.01 3.85
N TYR A 135 -40.39 12.04 3.59
CA TYR A 135 -41.74 12.25 3.06
C TYR A 135 -42.48 13.32 3.88
N ASN A 136 -42.69 14.50 3.31
CA ASN A 136 -43.67 15.45 3.79
C ASN A 136 -44.99 15.21 3.07
N ASP A 137 -45.85 14.44 3.73
CA ASP A 137 -47.24 14.23 3.36
C ASP A 137 -48.06 15.44 3.82
N VAL A 138 -48.58 16.23 2.90
CA VAL A 138 -49.65 17.19 3.19
C VAL A 138 -50.68 17.18 2.07
N ASP A 139 -51.73 16.39 2.32
CA ASP A 139 -53.01 16.47 1.65
C ASP A 139 -53.84 17.65 2.21
N SER A 140 -54.79 18.11 1.40
CA SER A 140 -56.01 18.86 1.74
C SER A 140 -56.07 20.40 1.61
N SER A 141 -56.51 20.79 0.40
CA SER A 141 -57.72 21.60 0.13
C SER A 141 -57.61 23.15 0.07
N GLY A 142 -57.97 23.68 -1.11
CA GLY A 142 -59.17 24.53 -1.24
C GLY A 142 -59.03 26.06 -1.21
N SER A 143 -59.13 26.65 -2.42
CA SER A 143 -60.04 27.76 -2.76
C SER A 143 -59.52 29.22 -2.85
N VAL A 144 -59.72 29.74 -4.07
CA VAL A 144 -60.05 31.12 -4.54
C VAL A 144 -59.01 32.25 -4.62
N ASN A 145 -58.45 32.36 -5.82
CA ASN A 145 -58.37 33.51 -6.74
C ASN A 145 -58.79 34.91 -6.24
N THR A 146 -57.98 35.93 -6.58
CA THR A 146 -58.34 37.05 -7.50
C THR A 146 -57.12 37.98 -7.64
N ALA A 147 -56.50 38.04 -8.83
CA ALA A 147 -56.55 39.15 -9.82
C ALA A 147 -56.11 40.50 -9.21
N SER A 148 -55.17 41.28 -9.77
CA SER A 148 -54.91 41.72 -11.14
C SER A 148 -53.78 42.75 -10.98
N CYS A 149 -52.96 43.20 -11.93
CA CYS A 149 -52.76 43.17 -13.38
C CYS A 149 -51.34 43.79 -13.56
N ASN A 150 -50.58 43.69 -14.64
CA ASN A 150 -50.80 44.08 -16.03
C ASN A 150 -49.48 43.74 -16.78
N THR A 151 -49.41 43.01 -17.91
CA THR A 151 -49.83 43.32 -19.30
C THR A 151 -48.57 43.31 -20.19
N THR A 152 -48.45 42.26 -21.04
CA THR A 152 -47.82 42.17 -22.39
C THR A 152 -46.43 42.82 -22.63
N LEU A 153 -45.44 42.24 -23.31
CA LEU A 153 -45.50 41.68 -24.67
C LEU A 153 -44.16 41.01 -25.03
N SER A 154 -44.26 39.93 -25.80
CA SER A 154 -43.33 39.13 -26.60
C SER A 154 -41.94 39.66 -27.05
N LYS A 155 -41.02 38.68 -27.09
CA LYS A 155 -40.12 38.28 -28.21
C LYS A 155 -38.70 38.85 -28.36
N ASP A 156 -37.79 37.87 -28.48
CA ASP A 156 -36.57 37.77 -29.31
C ASP A 156 -35.25 38.44 -28.83
N GLU A 157 -34.17 37.63 -28.83
CA GLU A 157 -32.77 37.88 -28.42
C GLU A 157 -32.04 39.00 -29.22
N PRO A 158 -30.87 39.50 -28.77
CA PRO A 158 -29.58 38.92 -29.24
C PRO A 158 -28.37 38.97 -28.26
N LYS A 159 -27.39 38.11 -28.58
CA LYS A 159 -25.99 38.00 -28.11
C LYS A 159 -25.24 39.34 -27.92
N VAL A 160 -24.43 39.45 -26.85
CA VAL A 160 -23.17 40.24 -26.85
C VAL A 160 -22.11 39.51 -26.01
N LYS A 161 -20.97 39.21 -26.64
CA LYS A 161 -19.71 38.81 -26.01
C LYS A 161 -19.06 40.04 -25.38
N MET A 162 -18.46 39.92 -24.20
CA MET A 162 -17.36 40.80 -23.80
C MET A 162 -16.34 39.97 -23.02
N GLU A 163 -15.19 39.83 -23.65
CA GLU A 163 -13.92 39.41 -23.07
C GLU A 163 -13.46 40.49 -22.10
N GLU A 164 -12.97 40.10 -20.92
CA GLU A 164 -11.92 40.88 -20.24
C GLU A 164 -11.06 39.90 -19.43
N GLU A 165 -9.87 39.68 -19.96
CA GLU A 165 -8.77 38.94 -19.37
C GLU A 165 -8.02 39.87 -18.41
N ASP A 166 -7.96 39.54 -17.11
CA ASP A 166 -6.97 40.14 -16.21
C ASP A 166 -5.77 39.18 -16.07
N ILE A 167 -4.86 39.33 -17.04
CA ILE A 167 -3.52 38.74 -17.06
C ILE A 167 -2.68 39.43 -15.97
N TYR A 168 -2.28 38.69 -14.94
CA TYR A 168 -1.32 39.19 -13.94
C TYR A 168 0.11 39.19 -14.51
N GLU A 169 0.69 40.38 -14.60
CA GLU A 169 2.06 40.65 -15.05
C GLU A 169 3.05 40.45 -13.87
N VAL A 170 3.95 39.46 -13.98
CA VAL A 170 5.05 39.25 -13.00
C VAL A 170 6.36 39.73 -13.61
N LEU A 171 6.90 40.83 -13.06
CA LEU A 171 8.13 41.50 -13.47
C LEU A 171 9.40 40.65 -13.23
N PRO A 172 10.35 40.59 -14.18
CA PRO A 172 11.67 39.98 -13.94
C PRO A 172 12.77 41.01 -13.61
N GLY A 173 13.64 40.65 -12.65
CA GLY A 173 14.97 41.27 -12.43
C GLY A 173 15.36 41.27 -10.95
N LYS A 174 16.60 40.98 -10.51
CA LYS A 174 17.93 41.03 -11.14
C LYS A 174 18.88 40.04 -10.46
N GLN A 175 19.96 39.71 -11.17
CA GLN A 175 21.01 38.76 -10.77
C GLN A 175 21.89 39.24 -9.61
N PRO A 176 22.56 38.31 -8.88
CA PRO A 176 23.56 38.64 -7.88
C PRO A 176 24.89 39.05 -8.52
N ASN A 177 25.51 40.09 -7.98
CA ASN A 177 26.86 40.53 -8.34
C ASN A 177 27.89 39.85 -7.43
N LYS A 178 29.06 39.56 -8.01
CA LYS A 178 30.22 38.85 -7.44
C LYS A 178 30.69 39.36 -6.06
N GLN A 179 31.24 38.45 -5.26
CA GLN A 179 32.62 38.58 -4.76
C GLN A 179 33.27 37.21 -4.59
#